data_AF-A0A920SB79-F1
#
_entry.id   AF-A0A920SB79-F1
#
_cell.length_a   1.000
_cell.length_b   1.000
_cell.length_c   1.000
_cell.angle_alpha   90.00
_cell.angle_beta   90.00
_cell.angle_gamma   90.00
#
_symmetry.space_group_name_H-M   'P 1'
#
loop_
_entity.id
_entity.type
_entity.pdbx_description
1 polymer ?
#
loop_
_entity_poly.entity_id
_entity_poly.type
_entity_poly.pdbx_seq_one_letter_code
_entity_poly.pdbx_strand_id
1 'polypeptide(L)'
;MSVLGVDLRASNEKPSPVAVLDPDFQLTQLVSFYEDIELAALVKQERPALVAIGAPLNLPSGLCCLDQSCECRFSFSDRKVGLLNWRWPR
;
A
#
# COMPACT_ATOMS: atom_id res chain seq x y z
N MET A 1 14.74 4.53 -18.05
CA MET A 1 14.06 4.94 -16.81
C MET A 1 13.23 3.77 -16.33
N SER A 2 13.37 3.37 -15.07
CA SER A 2 12.61 2.25 -14.49
C SER A 2 11.21 2.68 -14.05
N VAL A 3 10.33 1.70 -13.84
CA VAL A 3 9.01 1.87 -13.22
C VAL A 3 8.97 1.02 -11.96
N LEU A 4 8.43 1.58 -10.87
CA LEU A 4 8.20 0.84 -9.63
C LEU A 4 6.71 0.56 -9.47
N GLY A 5 6.35 -0.70 -9.19
CA GLY A 5 5.01 -1.10 -8.75
C GLY A 5 5.04 -1.48 -7.28
N VAL A 6 4.19 -0.87 -6.46
CA VAL A 6 4.16 -1.04 -5.00
C VAL A 6 2.77 -1.55 -4.58
N ASP A 7 2.73 -2.63 -3.79
CA ASP A 7 1.52 -3.09 -3.09
C ASP A 7 1.68 -2.84 -1.59
N LEU A 8 0.91 -1.90 -1.05
CA LEU A 8 1.04 -1.49 0.36
C LEU A 8 0.31 -2.47 1.28
N ARG A 9 1.02 -2.97 2.29
CA ARG A 9 0.41 -3.63 3.45
C ARG A 9 0.05 -2.57 4.50
N ALA A 10 -1.10 -2.70 5.14
CA ALA A 10 -1.49 -1.76 6.20
C ALA A 10 -0.98 -2.15 7.60
N SER A 11 -0.18 -3.20 7.71
CA SER A 11 0.55 -3.51 8.95
C SER A 11 1.99 -3.87 8.60
N ASN A 12 2.88 -3.61 9.56
CA ASN A 12 4.29 -4.00 9.49
C ASN A 12 4.52 -5.49 9.84
N GLU A 13 3.45 -6.28 10.05
CA GLU A 13 3.58 -7.73 10.29
C GLU A 13 4.05 -8.48 9.04
N LYS A 14 3.81 -7.90 7.85
CA LYS A 14 4.25 -8.42 6.56
C LYS A 14 4.81 -7.27 5.73
N PRO A 15 5.89 -7.50 4.97
CA PRO A 15 6.45 -6.44 4.17
C PRO A 15 5.57 -6.15 2.95
N SER A 16 5.61 -4.91 2.51
CA SER A 16 5.03 -4.44 1.25
C SER A 16 5.93 -4.82 0.10
N PRO A 17 5.47 -5.59 -0.90
CA PRO A 17 6.29 -5.94 -2.05
C PRO A 17 6.40 -4.79 -3.05
N VAL A 18 7.53 -4.76 -3.76
CA VAL A 18 7.82 -3.83 -4.85
C VAL A 18 8.36 -4.61 -6.04
N ALA A 19 7.81 -4.33 -7.22
CA ALA A 19 8.32 -4.77 -8.50
C ALA A 19 9.05 -3.61 -9.19
N VAL A 20 10.24 -3.88 -9.72
CA VAL A 20 10.99 -2.93 -10.53
C VAL A 20 10.98 -3.42 -11.97
N LEU A 21 10.54 -2.55 -12.88
CA LEU A 21 10.56 -2.80 -14.31
C LEU A 21 11.60 -1.92 -14.97
N ASP A 22 12.29 -2.45 -15.97
CA ASP A 22 13.17 -1.69 -16.84
C ASP A 22 12.39 -0.86 -17.90
N PRO A 23 13.08 -0.11 -18.77
CA PRO A 23 12.42 0.68 -19.82
C PRO A 23 11.60 -0.15 -20.82
N ASP A 24 11.90 -1.44 -20.97
CA ASP A 24 11.22 -2.38 -21.86
C ASP A 24 10.11 -3.15 -21.12
N PHE A 25 9.73 -2.67 -19.93
CA PHE A 25 8.73 -3.24 -19.03
C PHE A 25 9.04 -4.67 -18.58
N GLN A 26 10.31 -5.07 -18.61
CA GLN A 26 10.75 -6.37 -18.10
C GLN A 26 11.00 -6.29 -16.61
N LEU A 27 10.56 -7.32 -15.89
CA LEU A 27 10.77 -7.42 -14.45
C LEU A 27 12.25 -7.66 -14.15
N THR A 28 12.90 -6.69 -13.51
CA THR A 28 14.31 -6.78 -13.12
C THR A 28 14.50 -7.16 -11.66
N GLN A 29 13.58 -6.73 -10.79
CA GLN A 29 13.68 -7.00 -9.36
C GLN A 29 12.31 -7.15 -8.69
N LEU A 30 12.28 -8.03 -7.70
CA LEU A 30 11.24 -8.10 -6.68
C LEU A 30 11.90 -7.90 -5.32
N VAL A 31 11.51 -6.83 -4.64
CA VAL A 31 12.01 -6.50 -3.30
C VAL A 31 10.82 -6.27 -2.38
N SER A 32 11.08 -6.06 -1.09
CA SER A 32 10.03 -5.80 -0.12
C SER A 32 10.54 -4.89 1.00
N PHE A 33 9.66 -4.08 1.58
CA PHE A 33 10.00 -3.18 2.69
C PHE A 33 8.96 -3.28 3.81
N TYR A 34 9.37 -2.97 5.04
CA TYR A 34 8.50 -2.90 6.22
C TYR A 34 8.13 -1.47 6.58
N GLU A 35 9.06 -0.53 6.41
CA GLU A 35 8.91 0.86 6.84
C GLU A 35 9.01 1.84 5.66
N ASP A 36 8.32 2.98 5.77
CA ASP A 36 8.27 4.01 4.73
C ASP A 36 9.67 4.54 4.35
N ILE A 37 10.61 4.56 5.30
CA ILE A 37 11.98 5.01 5.07
C ILE A 37 12.73 4.12 4.08
N GLU A 38 12.45 2.82 4.09
CA GLU A 38 13.05 1.85 3.17
C GLU A 38 12.52 2.04 1.75
N LEU A 39 11.22 2.30 1.59
CA LEU A 39 10.64 2.66 0.29
C LEU A 39 11.24 3.96 -0.24
N ALA A 40 11.39 4.98 0.61
CA ALA A 40 12.01 6.25 0.22
C ALA A 40 13.47 6.06 -0.22
N ALA A 41 14.23 5.17 0.45
CA ALA A 41 15.58 4.82 0.05
C ALA A 41 15.61 4.10 -1.30
N LEU A 42 14.70 3.15 -1.53
CA LEU A 42 14.58 2.44 -2.81
C LEU A 42 14.26 3.39 -3.97
N VAL A 43 13.30 4.32 -3.79
CA VAL A 43 12.95 5.31 -4.82
C VAL A 43 14.15 6.22 -5.13
N LYS A 44 14.95 6.60 -4.13
CA LYS A 44 16.16 7.41 -4.33
C LYS A 44 17.26 6.64 -5.08
N GLN A 45 17.39 5.34 -4.81
CA GLN A 45 18.35 4.46 -5.46
C GLN A 45 17.98 4.21 -6.93
N GLU A 46 16.75 3.74 -7.17
CA GLU A 46 16.29 3.32 -8.49
C GLU A 46 15.96 4.49 -9.42
N ARG A 47 15.65 5.68 -8.85
CA ARG A 47 15.20 6.88 -9.57
C ARG A 47 14.19 6.56 -10.68
N PRO A 48 13.07 5.88 -10.34
CA PRO A 48 12.08 5.52 -11.34
C PRO A 48 11.43 6.76 -11.96
N ALA A 49 10.99 6.64 -13.21
CA ALA A 49 10.14 7.65 -13.84
C ALA A 49 8.73 7.68 -13.25
N LEU A 50 8.27 6.54 -12.73
CA LEU A 50 6.91 6.34 -12.24
C LEU A 50 6.91 5.37 -11.06
N VAL A 51 6.13 5.72 -10.04
CA VAL A 51 5.78 4.81 -8.95
C VAL A 51 4.27 4.58 -9.01
N ALA A 52 3.87 3.36 -9.34
CA ALA A 52 2.49 2.91 -9.34
C ALA A 52 2.16 2.25 -7.99
N ILE A 53 1.20 2.80 -7.26
CA ILE A 53 0.76 2.26 -5.97
C ILE A 53 -0.58 1.55 -6.16
N GLY A 54 -0.60 0.24 -5.95
CA GLY A 54 -1.81 -0.55 -5.92
C GLY A 54 -2.59 -0.25 -4.65
N ALA A 55 -3.76 0.37 -4.79
CA ALA A 55 -4.72 0.54 -3.71
C ALA A 55 -6.11 0.08 -4.19
N PRO A 56 -6.93 -0.53 -3.31
CA PRO A 56 -8.31 -0.84 -3.65
C PRO A 56 -9.05 0.47 -3.98
N LEU A 57 -9.58 0.57 -5.21
CA LEU A 57 -10.33 1.74 -5.68
C LEU A 57 -11.75 1.80 -5.11
N ASN A 58 -12.23 0.69 -4.55
CA ASN A 58 -13.57 0.58 -4.00
C ASN A 58 -13.55 0.70 -2.49
N LEU A 59 -14.59 1.35 -1.96
CA LEU A 59 -14.88 1.31 -0.53
C LEU A 59 -15.21 -0.14 -0.12
N PRO A 60 -14.74 -0.59 1.05
CA PRO A 60 -15.19 -1.84 1.62
C PRO A 60 -16.72 -1.88 1.74
N SER A 61 -17.30 -3.07 1.54
CA SER A 61 -18.75 -3.25 1.63
C SER A 61 -19.30 -2.74 2.95
N GLY A 62 -20.31 -1.86 2.88
CA GLY A 62 -20.93 -1.23 4.05
C GLY A 62 -20.40 0.18 4.37
N LEU A 63 -19.35 0.64 3.69
CA LEU A 63 -18.88 2.02 3.80
C LEU A 63 -19.41 2.88 2.65
N CYS A 64 -19.97 4.02 3.02
CA CYS A 64 -20.31 5.11 2.11
C CYS A 64 -19.12 6.05 1.86
N CYS A 65 -18.18 6.12 2.81
CA CYS A 65 -16.96 6.91 2.77
C CYS A 65 -15.92 6.36 3.77
N LEU A 66 -14.72 6.97 3.81
CA LEU A 66 -13.66 6.67 4.79
C LEU A 66 -13.61 7.68 5.96
N ASP A 67 -14.58 8.58 6.05
CA ASP A 67 -14.63 9.60 7.11
C ASP A 67 -14.98 8.97 8.46
N GLN A 68 -14.14 9.21 9.47
CA GLN A 68 -14.32 8.66 10.81
C GLN A 68 -15.51 9.28 11.57
N SER A 69 -15.97 10.45 11.15
CA SER A 69 -17.13 11.14 11.72
C SER A 69 -18.46 10.67 11.13
N CYS A 70 -18.44 9.94 10.01
CA CYS A 70 -19.65 9.48 9.36
C CYS A 70 -20.32 8.34 10.14
N GLU A 71 -21.66 8.28 10.08
CA GLU A 71 -22.44 7.18 10.66
C GLU A 71 -22.12 5.82 10.02
N CYS A 72 -21.64 5.81 8.76
CA CYS A 72 -21.23 4.58 8.09
C CYS A 72 -19.88 4.03 8.57
N ARG A 73 -19.24 4.65 9.59
CA ARG A 73 -17.98 4.16 10.19
C ARG A 73 -18.12 2.73 10.74
N PHE A 74 -17.07 1.93 10.57
CA PHE A 74 -17.00 0.59 11.15
C PHE A 74 -17.02 0.63 12.69
N SER A 75 -17.95 -0.13 13.30
CA SER A 75 -17.86 -0.56 14.70
C SER A 75 -17.21 -1.95 14.75
N PHE A 76 -16.03 -2.05 15.37
CA PHE A 76 -15.16 -3.24 15.39
C PHE A 76 -15.73 -4.52 16.04
N SER A 77 -17.03 -4.63 16.32
CA SER A 77 -17.49 -5.66 17.27
C SER A 77 -17.70 -7.07 16.72
N ASP A 78 -18.10 -7.34 15.46
CA ASP A 78 -18.71 -8.67 15.20
C ASP A 78 -18.44 -9.43 13.90
N ARG A 79 -17.52 -9.03 13.02
CA ARG A 79 -17.14 -9.91 11.88
C ARG A 79 -15.65 -9.91 11.61
N LYS A 80 -15.07 -11.12 11.57
CA LYS A 80 -13.76 -11.42 10.95
C LYS A 80 -13.84 -11.19 9.44
N VAL A 81 -14.05 -9.95 9.03
CA VAL A 81 -13.51 -9.49 7.75
C VAL A 81 -12.03 -9.23 8.04
N GLY A 82 -11.12 -9.60 7.14
CA GLY A 82 -9.69 -9.32 7.30
C GLY A 82 -9.44 -7.81 7.32
N LEU A 83 -9.70 -7.18 8.45
CA LEU A 83 -9.68 -5.75 8.64
C LEU A 83 -8.24 -5.33 8.91
N LEU A 84 -7.75 -4.48 8.02
CA LEU A 84 -6.47 -3.80 8.14
C LEU A 84 -6.48 -2.96 9.43
N ASN A 85 -5.54 -3.25 10.34
CA ASN A 85 -5.32 -2.49 11.56
C ASN A 85 -4.71 -1.12 11.23
N TRP A 86 -5.49 -0.24 10.61
CA TRP A 86 -5.04 1.10 10.30
C TRP A 86 -5.07 1.97 11.57
N ARG A 87 -3.91 2.17 12.19
CA ARG A 87 -3.70 3.21 13.20
C ARG A 87 -2.90 4.35 12.57
N TRP A 88 -3.58 5.45 12.21
CA TRP A 88 -2.88 6.72 11.96
C TRP A 88 -2.30 7.20 13.31
N PRO A 89 -0.98 7.45 13.44
CA PRO A 89 -0.47 8.20 14.58
C PRO A 89 -1.08 9.60 14.56
N ARG A 90 -1.54 10.07 15.72
CA ARG A 90 -2.02 11.45 15.90
C ARG A 90 -0.88 12.45 15.84
#